data_AF-A0A915ASD8-F1
#
_entry.id   AF-A0A915ASD8-F1
#
_cell.length_a   1.000
_cell.length_b   1.000
_cell.length_c   1.000
_cell.angle_alpha   90.00
_cell.angle_beta   90.00
_cell.angle_gamma   90.00
#
_symmetry.space_group_name_H-M   'P 1'
#
loop_
_entity.id
_entity.type
_entity.pdbx_description
1 polymer ?
#
loop_
_entity_poly.entity_id
_entity_poly.type
_entity_poly.pdbx_seq_one_letter_code
_entity_poly.pdbx_strand_id
1 'polypeptide(L)'
;RALLPTFRSVSNIATFWKVRVSQVQTYKRGIRQINRDSDVGMPTPEPRFYPAKKAVSALALLQLMLATVHYVENSLVLHRNYDDFYHAESRLVVAVVWAFTLCWILVTLTLLFGTITNRPPLLLPHIIFSVIWLPFKLIVLIILFISSARISSLLFTSFTIVIIAMSIPCEWHCYNVMHLLL
;
A
#
# COMPACT_ATOMS: atom_id res chain seq x y z
N ARG A 1 18.67 -7.99 35.68
CA ARG A 1 17.82 -8.62 34.65
C ARG A 1 16.62 -7.72 34.41
N ALA A 2 16.73 -6.79 33.45
CA ALA A 2 15.66 -5.89 33.06
C ALA A 2 15.09 -6.38 31.72
N LEU A 3 13.80 -6.67 31.70
CA LEU A 3 13.04 -7.06 30.51
C LEU A 3 12.01 -5.97 30.23
N LEU A 4 11.84 -5.66 28.94
CA LEU A 4 10.78 -4.89 28.27
C LEU A 4 10.91 -3.36 28.16
N PRO A 5 11.30 -2.91 26.95
CA PRO A 5 10.76 -1.71 26.35
C PRO A 5 10.16 -2.02 24.96
N THR A 6 9.15 -2.90 24.88
CA THR A 6 8.46 -3.19 23.60
C THR A 6 6.94 -2.97 23.64
N PHE A 7 6.35 -2.75 24.82
CA PHE A 7 4.89 -2.61 24.95
C PHE A 7 4.32 -1.21 24.69
N ARG A 8 5.16 -0.16 24.59
CA ARG A 8 4.67 1.22 24.42
C ARG A 8 4.27 1.56 22.97
N SER A 9 4.81 0.85 21.99
CA SER A 9 4.58 1.14 20.55
C SER A 9 3.23 0.58 20.06
N VAL A 10 2.85 -0.63 20.50
CA VAL A 10 1.59 -1.28 20.08
C VAL A 10 0.37 -0.52 20.61
N SER A 11 0.47 0.05 21.83
CA SER A 11 -0.60 0.88 22.42
C SER A 11 -0.89 2.13 21.58
N ASN A 12 0.15 2.78 21.04
CA ASN A 12 0.02 3.97 20.21
C ASN A 12 -0.58 3.67 18.83
N ILE A 13 -0.25 2.51 18.25
CA ILE A 13 -0.84 2.05 16.99
C ILE A 13 -2.32 1.70 17.19
N ALA A 14 -2.66 1.04 18.30
CA ALA A 14 -4.04 0.70 18.64
C ALA A 14 -4.89 1.95 18.94
N THR A 15 -4.33 2.96 19.63
CA THR A 15 -5.01 4.25 19.84
C THR A 15 -5.14 5.04 18.54
N PHE A 16 -4.12 5.04 17.68
CA PHE A 16 -4.21 5.64 16.35
C PHE A 16 -5.31 4.97 15.50
N TRP A 17 -5.40 3.64 15.54
CA TRP A 17 -6.48 2.88 14.90
C TRP A 17 -7.84 3.21 15.50
N LYS A 18 -7.95 3.26 16.84
CA LYS A 18 -9.21 3.58 17.54
C LYS A 18 -9.70 4.99 17.24
N VAL A 19 -8.80 5.97 17.18
CA VAL A 19 -9.10 7.36 16.81
C VAL A 19 -9.55 7.43 15.36
N ARG A 20 -8.89 6.73 14.42
CA ARG A 20 -9.28 6.68 13.00
C ARG A 20 -10.63 5.97 12.78
N VAL A 21 -10.89 4.87 13.50
CA VAL A 21 -12.19 4.18 13.48
C VAL A 21 -13.30 5.08 14.04
N SER A 22 -13.02 5.84 15.11
CA SER A 22 -13.96 6.81 15.67
C SER A 22 -14.26 7.94 14.66
N GLN A 23 -13.26 8.47 13.96
CA GLN A 23 -13.45 9.47 12.89
C GLN A 23 -14.31 8.92 11.74
N VAL A 24 -14.12 7.66 11.35
CA VAL A 24 -14.96 6.98 10.35
C VAL A 24 -16.41 6.86 10.82
N GLN A 25 -16.65 6.55 12.10
CA GLN A 25 -18.01 6.48 12.64
C GLN A 25 -18.68 7.86 12.72
N THR A 26 -17.95 8.89 13.12
CA THR A 26 -18.45 10.27 13.18
C THR A 26 -18.79 10.80 11.79
N TYR A 27 -17.94 10.50 10.80
CA TYR A 27 -18.22 10.81 9.40
C TYR A 27 -19.45 10.06 8.86
N LYS A 28 -19.62 8.77 9.21
CA LYS A 28 -20.80 7.97 8.86
C LYS A 28 -22.09 8.48 9.54
N ARG A 29 -22.00 9.18 10.67
CA ARG A 29 -23.14 9.88 11.29
C ARG A 29 -23.46 11.19 10.58
N GLY A 30 -22.44 11.97 10.20
CA GLY A 30 -22.61 13.19 9.42
C GLY A 30 -23.26 12.94 8.05
N ILE A 31 -22.84 11.89 7.34
CA ILE A 31 -23.48 11.49 6.06
C ILE A 31 -24.92 11.05 6.25
N ARG A 32 -25.27 10.41 7.38
CA ARG A 32 -26.66 10.07 7.69
C ARG A 32 -27.55 11.29 7.92
N GLN A 33 -26.97 12.40 8.40
CA GLN A 33 -27.70 13.68 8.50
C GLN A 33 -27.83 14.35 7.12
N ILE A 34 -26.77 14.35 6.31
CA ILE A 34 -26.81 14.91 4.94
C ILE A 34 -27.84 14.18 4.07
N ASN A 35 -27.93 12.85 4.14
CA ASN A 35 -28.95 12.09 3.42
C ASN A 35 -30.38 12.36 3.92
N ARG A 36 -30.54 12.87 5.14
CA ARG A 36 -31.85 13.27 5.68
C ARG A 36 -32.27 14.66 5.21
N ASP A 37 -31.30 15.53 4.94
CA ASP A 37 -31.51 16.88 4.40
C ASP A 37 -31.57 16.92 2.86
N SER A 38 -31.17 15.83 2.18
CA SER A 38 -31.14 15.73 0.71
C SER A 38 -32.50 15.48 0.04
N ASP A 39 -33.59 15.32 0.80
CA ASP A 39 -34.96 15.31 0.26
C ASP A 39 -35.42 16.72 -0.18
N VAL A 40 -34.63 17.77 0.07
CA VAL A 40 -34.87 19.12 -0.43
C VAL A 40 -33.85 19.42 -1.53
N GLY A 41 -34.31 19.31 -2.78
CA GLY A 41 -33.48 19.37 -3.97
C GLY A 41 -32.64 20.65 -4.10
N MET A 42 -31.35 20.47 -4.40
CA MET A 42 -30.50 21.44 -5.11
C MET A 42 -29.17 20.79 -5.56
N PRO A 43 -28.41 21.43 -6.48
CA PRO A 43 -27.86 20.83 -7.68
C PRO A 43 -26.53 20.09 -7.46
N THR A 44 -26.24 19.22 -8.43
CA THR A 44 -25.01 18.45 -8.67
C THR A 44 -23.75 19.02 -8.00
N PRO A 45 -23.12 18.31 -7.04
CA PRO A 45 -21.90 18.79 -6.42
C PRO A 45 -20.72 18.64 -7.39
N GLU A 46 -20.09 19.77 -7.72
CA GLU A 46 -18.75 19.84 -8.32
C GLU A 46 -17.74 18.95 -7.58
N PRO A 47 -16.66 18.48 -8.25
CA PRO A 47 -15.78 17.45 -7.69
C PRO A 47 -14.99 18.01 -6.51
N ARG A 48 -15.54 17.84 -5.29
CA ARG A 48 -14.87 18.18 -4.05
C ARG A 48 -13.48 17.55 -4.03
N PHE A 49 -12.46 18.38 -3.82
CA PHE A 49 -11.11 17.94 -3.51
C PHE A 49 -11.15 17.19 -2.17
N TYR A 50 -11.25 15.86 -2.21
CA TYR A 50 -11.25 15.06 -1.00
C TYR A 50 -9.84 15.06 -0.38
N PRO A 51 -9.68 15.40 0.91
CA PRO A 51 -8.38 15.33 1.59
C PRO A 51 -7.78 13.91 1.53
N ALA A 52 -8.63 12.88 1.41
CA ALA A 52 -8.22 11.50 1.18
C ALA A 52 -7.45 11.30 -0.14
N LYS A 53 -7.77 12.04 -1.21
CA LYS A 53 -7.04 11.95 -2.50
C LYS A 53 -5.59 12.37 -2.37
N LYS A 54 -5.30 13.41 -1.57
CA LYS A 54 -3.92 13.88 -1.34
C LYS A 54 -3.09 12.83 -0.59
N ALA A 55 -3.67 12.22 0.45
CA ALA A 55 -3.00 11.18 1.23
C ALA A 55 -2.75 9.91 0.40
N VAL A 56 -3.73 9.45 -0.37
CA VAL A 56 -3.58 8.28 -1.25
C VAL A 56 -2.59 8.55 -2.38
N SER A 57 -2.62 9.74 -2.99
CA SER A 57 -1.65 10.13 -4.02
C SER A 57 -0.22 10.17 -3.47
N ALA A 58 -0.01 10.75 -2.28
CA ALA A 58 1.31 10.75 -1.63
C ALA A 58 1.80 9.33 -1.31
N LEU A 59 0.92 8.45 -0.80
CA LEU A 59 1.25 7.05 -0.54
C LEU A 59 1.57 6.29 -1.84
N ALA A 60 0.80 6.51 -2.90
CA ALA A 60 1.05 5.91 -4.22
C ALA A 60 2.39 6.35 -4.80
N LEU A 61 2.76 7.63 -4.66
CA LEU A 61 4.07 8.13 -5.07
C LEU A 61 5.21 7.49 -4.25
N LEU A 62 5.05 7.37 -2.93
CA LEU A 62 6.03 6.68 -2.08
C LEU A 62 6.18 5.21 -2.46
N GLN A 63 5.07 4.52 -2.74
CA GLN A 63 5.09 3.15 -3.22
C GLN A 63 5.76 3.01 -4.58
N LEU A 64 5.52 3.95 -5.49
CA LEU A 64 6.17 3.98 -6.79
C LEU A 64 7.70 4.17 -6.66
N MET A 65 8.15 5.06 -5.77
CA MET A 65 9.58 5.24 -5.48
C MET A 65 10.20 3.96 -4.90
N LEU A 66 9.52 3.27 -3.98
CA LEU A 66 10.01 2.00 -3.44
C LEU A 66 10.03 0.88 -4.48
N ALA A 67 8.99 0.78 -5.29
CA ALA A 67 8.88 -0.24 -6.33
C ALA A 67 9.95 -0.05 -7.41
N THR A 68 10.26 1.20 -7.79
CA THR A 68 11.33 1.51 -8.75
C THR A 68 12.71 1.20 -8.19
N VAL A 69 13.00 1.52 -6.92
CA VAL A 69 14.27 1.14 -6.27
C VAL A 69 14.42 -0.39 -6.25
N HIS A 70 13.38 -1.12 -5.84
CA HIS A 70 13.37 -2.58 -5.87
C HIS A 70 13.57 -3.14 -7.29
N TYR A 71 12.95 -2.52 -8.29
CA TYR A 71 13.08 -2.94 -9.68
C TYR A 71 14.50 -2.74 -10.21
N VAL A 72 15.13 -1.60 -9.91
CA VAL A 72 16.52 -1.32 -10.31
C VAL A 72 17.48 -2.28 -9.61
N GLU A 73 17.30 -2.52 -8.31
CA GLU A 73 18.14 -3.47 -7.57
C GLU A 73 18.03 -4.88 -8.14
N ASN A 74 16.82 -5.38 -8.39
CA ASN A 74 16.61 -6.68 -9.02
C ASN A 74 17.15 -6.74 -10.45
N SER A 75 17.03 -5.66 -11.22
CA SER A 75 17.57 -5.56 -12.58
C SER A 75 19.10 -5.63 -12.57
N LEU A 76 19.75 -4.95 -11.63
CA LEU A 76 21.21 -5.00 -11.46
C LEU A 76 21.67 -6.40 -11.04
N VAL A 77 20.96 -7.04 -10.11
CA VAL A 77 21.27 -8.42 -9.69
C VAL A 77 21.11 -9.40 -10.84
N LEU A 78 20.05 -9.26 -11.65
CA LEU A 78 19.81 -10.12 -12.80
C LEU A 78 20.84 -9.89 -13.91
N HIS A 79 21.21 -8.63 -14.18
CA HIS A 79 22.17 -8.30 -15.22
C HIS A 79 23.60 -8.69 -14.84
N ARG A 80 24.03 -8.41 -13.61
CA ARG A 80 25.41 -8.67 -13.16
C ARG A 80 25.68 -10.15 -12.96
N ASN A 81 24.69 -10.90 -12.47
CA ASN A 81 24.86 -12.33 -12.21
C ASN A 81 24.31 -13.19 -13.36
N TYR A 82 23.95 -12.60 -14.50
CA TYR A 82 23.34 -13.32 -15.62
C TYR A 82 24.17 -14.54 -16.05
N ASP A 83 25.49 -14.33 -16.12
CA ASP A 83 26.46 -15.36 -16.51
C ASP A 83 26.94 -16.23 -15.32
N ASP A 84 26.81 -15.75 -14.07
CA ASP A 84 27.26 -16.45 -12.85
C ASP A 84 26.22 -17.42 -12.27
N PHE A 85 24.97 -17.38 -12.76
CA PHE A 85 23.97 -18.36 -12.35
C PHE A 85 24.21 -19.72 -13.01
N TYR A 86 25.04 -20.54 -12.37
CA TYR A 86 25.29 -21.94 -12.75
C TYR A 86 24.02 -22.82 -12.79
N HIS A 87 22.96 -22.44 -12.07
CA HIS A 87 21.69 -23.15 -12.03
C HIS A 87 20.56 -22.29 -12.62
N ALA A 88 19.90 -22.80 -13.65
CA ALA A 88 18.76 -22.15 -14.30
C ALA A 88 17.60 -21.84 -13.34
N GLU A 89 17.48 -22.60 -12.25
CA GLU A 89 16.46 -22.43 -11.21
C GLU A 89 16.59 -21.09 -10.48
N SER A 90 17.80 -20.70 -10.08
CA SER A 90 18.05 -19.42 -9.39
C SER A 90 17.76 -18.21 -10.27
N ARG A 91 18.06 -18.30 -11.57
CA ARG A 91 17.69 -17.28 -12.57
C ARG A 91 16.19 -17.08 -12.66
N LEU A 92 15.45 -18.19 -12.70
CA LEU A 92 14.01 -18.15 -12.83
C LEU A 92 13.37 -17.47 -11.62
N VAL A 93 13.83 -17.79 -10.41
CA VAL A 93 13.32 -17.14 -9.17
C VAL A 93 13.56 -15.62 -9.20
N VAL A 94 14.78 -15.19 -9.55
CA VAL A 94 15.09 -13.74 -9.63
C VAL A 94 14.29 -13.06 -10.74
N ALA A 95 14.13 -13.69 -11.90
CA ALA A 95 13.33 -13.17 -13.01
C ALA A 95 11.83 -13.08 -12.64
N VAL A 96 11.29 -14.03 -11.89
CA VAL A 96 9.92 -14.00 -11.39
C VAL A 96 9.73 -12.85 -10.39
N VAL A 97 10.64 -12.70 -9.42
CA VAL A 97 10.61 -11.57 -8.48
C VAL A 97 10.70 -10.23 -9.22
N TRP A 98 11.56 -10.14 -10.23
CA TRP A 98 11.67 -8.98 -11.11
C TRP A 98 10.35 -8.68 -11.82
N ALA A 99 9.72 -9.68 -12.46
CA ALA A 99 8.43 -9.50 -13.15
C ALA A 99 7.31 -9.07 -12.21
N PHE A 100 7.28 -9.61 -10.98
CA PHE A 100 6.34 -9.16 -9.94
C PHE A 100 6.59 -7.71 -9.52
N THR A 101 7.84 -7.26 -9.40
CA THR A 101 8.11 -5.85 -9.10
C THR A 101 7.70 -4.92 -10.24
N LEU A 102 7.84 -5.35 -11.49
CA LEU A 102 7.32 -4.61 -12.64
C LEU A 102 5.79 -4.54 -12.61
N CYS A 103 5.12 -5.65 -12.29
CA CYS A 103 3.66 -5.68 -12.09
C CYS A 103 3.23 -4.70 -11.00
N TRP A 104 3.95 -4.65 -9.88
CA TRP A 104 3.68 -3.69 -8.80
C TRP A 104 3.75 -2.24 -9.30
N ILE A 105 4.75 -1.87 -10.10
CA ILE A 105 4.86 -0.54 -10.72
C ILE A 105 3.62 -0.24 -11.58
N LEU A 106 3.22 -1.16 -12.48
CA LEU A 106 2.08 -0.97 -13.37
C LEU A 106 0.76 -0.77 -12.60
N VAL A 107 0.55 -1.57 -11.55
CA VAL A 107 -0.65 -1.48 -10.72
C VAL A 107 -0.65 -0.17 -9.92
N THR A 108 0.51 0.32 -9.46
CA THR A 108 0.65 1.62 -8.78
C THR A 108 0.40 2.81 -9.73
N LEU A 109 0.85 2.69 -10.98
CA LEU A 109 0.53 3.68 -12.03
C LEU A 109 -0.98 3.70 -12.34
N THR A 110 -1.62 2.53 -12.36
CA THR A 110 -3.08 2.42 -12.52
C THR A 110 -3.82 3.10 -11.37
N LEU A 111 -3.32 2.96 -10.13
CA LEU A 111 -3.86 3.67 -8.96
C LEU A 111 -3.74 5.19 -9.10
N LEU A 112 -2.57 5.70 -9.54
CA LEU A 112 -2.36 7.13 -9.79
C LEU A 112 -3.34 7.64 -10.87
N PHE A 113 -3.49 6.90 -11.96
CA PHE A 113 -4.43 7.25 -13.03
C PHE A 113 -5.88 7.21 -12.55
N GLY A 114 -6.28 6.21 -11.76
CA GLY A 114 -7.61 6.12 -11.14
C GLY A 114 -7.89 7.29 -10.19
N THR A 115 -6.87 7.76 -9.47
CA THR A 115 -6.95 8.92 -8.58
C THR A 115 -7.13 10.23 -9.36
N ILE A 116 -6.49 10.38 -10.51
CA ILE A 116 -6.63 11.57 -11.39
C ILE A 116 -8.00 11.56 -12.09
N THR A 117 -8.39 10.42 -12.65
CA THR A 117 -9.64 10.26 -13.41
C THR A 117 -10.89 10.10 -12.54
N ASN A 118 -10.72 10.06 -11.21
CA ASN A 118 -11.79 9.85 -10.22
C ASN A 118 -12.64 8.60 -10.48
N ARG A 119 -12.04 7.53 -11.01
CA ARG A 119 -12.73 6.28 -11.32
C ARG A 119 -12.52 5.26 -10.20
N PRO A 120 -13.52 5.00 -9.32
CA PRO A 120 -13.38 4.03 -8.24
C PRO A 120 -12.98 2.60 -8.66
N PRO A 121 -13.42 2.03 -9.81
CA PRO A 121 -13.05 0.66 -10.15
C PRO A 121 -11.55 0.49 -10.46
N LEU A 122 -10.83 1.57 -10.79
CA LEU A 122 -9.39 1.51 -11.07
C LEU A 122 -8.55 1.39 -9.79
N LEU A 123 -9.11 1.67 -8.61
CA LEU A 123 -8.43 1.49 -7.33
C LEU A 123 -8.45 0.03 -6.87
N LEU A 124 -9.50 -0.71 -7.23
CA LEU A 124 -9.71 -2.11 -6.84
C LEU A 124 -8.54 -3.05 -7.18
N PRO A 125 -7.97 -3.04 -8.41
CA PRO A 125 -6.85 -3.93 -8.74
C PRO A 125 -5.61 -3.68 -7.88
N HIS A 126 -5.35 -2.43 -7.47
CA HIS A 126 -4.23 -2.11 -6.58
C HIS A 126 -4.45 -2.63 -5.15
N ILE A 127 -5.66 -2.50 -4.64
CA ILE A 127 -6.02 -3.03 -3.32
C ILE A 127 -5.86 -4.55 -3.30
N ILE A 128 -6.41 -5.25 -4.29
CA ILE A 128 -6.32 -6.72 -4.39
C ILE A 128 -4.87 -7.16 -4.50
N PHE A 129 -4.09 -6.52 -5.38
CA PHE A 129 -2.67 -6.81 -5.54
C PHE A 129 -1.91 -6.58 -4.22
N SER A 130 -2.14 -5.47 -3.52
CA SER A 130 -1.47 -5.14 -2.26
C SER A 130 -1.78 -6.15 -1.15
N VAL A 131 -3.02 -6.64 -1.07
CA VAL A 131 -3.41 -7.68 -0.10
C VAL A 131 -2.70 -9.00 -0.37
N ILE A 132 -2.53 -9.39 -1.63
CA ILE A 132 -1.80 -10.62 -2.02
C ILE A 132 -0.28 -10.44 -1.88
N TRP A 133 0.23 -9.24 -2.17
CA TRP A 133 1.67 -8.94 -2.16
C TRP A 133 2.23 -8.81 -0.73
N LEU A 134 1.45 -8.33 0.22
CA LEU A 134 1.83 -8.19 1.62
C LEU A 134 2.31 -9.50 2.27
N PRO A 135 1.57 -10.63 2.23
CA PRO A 135 2.04 -11.89 2.82
C PRO A 135 3.27 -12.44 2.10
N PHE A 136 3.38 -12.24 0.77
CA PHE A 136 4.57 -12.62 0.02
C PHE A 136 5.82 -11.88 0.55
N LYS A 137 5.73 -10.56 0.74
CA LYS A 137 6.81 -9.75 1.33
C LYS A 137 7.11 -10.15 2.78
N LEU A 138 6.10 -10.53 3.56
CA LEU A 138 6.27 -11.04 4.92
C LEU A 138 7.10 -12.34 4.94
N ILE A 139 6.80 -13.28 4.03
CA ILE A 139 7.56 -14.53 3.89
C ILE A 139 9.02 -14.22 3.53
N VAL A 140 9.26 -13.31 2.57
CA VAL A 140 10.61 -12.87 2.22
C VAL A 140 11.34 -12.27 3.42
N LEU A 141 10.66 -11.44 4.23
CA LEU A 141 11.26 -10.89 5.45
C LEU A 141 11.66 -11.99 6.45
N ILE A 142 10.83 -13.01 6.64
CA ILE A 142 11.13 -14.14 7.53
C ILE A 142 12.35 -14.91 7.00
N ILE A 143 12.42 -15.18 5.70
CA ILE A 143 13.56 -15.85 5.07
C ILE A 143 14.84 -15.03 5.27
N LEU A 144 14.79 -13.72 5.03
CA LEU A 144 15.92 -12.81 5.24
C LEU A 144 16.37 -12.77 6.70
N PHE A 145 15.43 -12.83 7.63
CA PHE A 145 15.70 -12.88 9.07
C PHE A 145 16.43 -14.18 9.46
N ILE A 146 15.95 -15.33 8.99
CA ILE A 146 16.55 -16.65 9.26
C ILE A 146 17.93 -16.75 8.60
N SER A 147 18.07 -16.23 7.38
CA SER A 147 19.31 -16.29 6.61
C SER A 147 20.43 -15.38 7.16
N SER A 148 20.20 -14.63 8.24
CA SER A 148 21.13 -13.61 8.75
C SER A 148 21.62 -12.67 7.64
N ALA A 149 20.71 -12.29 6.75
CA ALA A 149 21.04 -11.41 5.63
C ALA A 149 21.46 -10.02 6.12
N ARG A 150 22.04 -9.22 5.22
CA ARG A 150 22.50 -7.86 5.55
C ARG A 150 21.37 -7.06 6.20
N ILE A 151 21.67 -6.42 7.34
CA ILE A 151 20.71 -5.63 8.12
C ILE A 151 20.01 -4.57 7.26
N SER A 152 20.71 -3.98 6.28
CA SER A 152 20.13 -3.01 5.34
C SER A 152 18.96 -3.58 4.54
N SER A 153 19.10 -4.79 3.98
CA SER A 153 18.04 -5.47 3.22
C SER A 153 16.84 -5.81 4.10
N LEU A 154 17.09 -6.14 5.36
CA LEU A 154 16.05 -6.46 6.34
C LEU A 154 15.25 -5.21 6.71
N LEU A 155 15.94 -4.11 7.01
CA LEU A 155 15.31 -2.82 7.31
C LEU A 155 14.51 -2.29 6.11
N PHE A 156 15.06 -2.38 4.90
CA PHE A 156 14.38 -1.93 3.69
C PHE A 156 13.10 -2.73 3.40
N THR A 157 13.16 -4.06 3.54
CA THR A 157 11.99 -4.93 3.36
C THR A 157 10.93 -4.68 4.44
N SER A 158 11.36 -4.50 5.69
CA SER A 158 10.47 -4.17 6.81
C SER A 158 9.75 -2.82 6.59
N PHE A 159 10.48 -1.78 6.18
CA PHE A 159 9.92 -0.48 5.87
C PHE A 159 8.88 -0.56 4.74
N THR A 160 9.19 -1.33 3.70
CA THR A 160 8.27 -1.56 2.57
C THR A 160 6.97 -2.24 3.02
N ILE A 161 7.06 -3.25 3.91
CA ILE A 161 5.89 -3.93 4.47
C ILE A 161 5.01 -2.96 5.25
N VAL A 162 5.60 -2.09 6.08
CA VAL A 162 4.85 -1.08 6.85
C VAL A 162 4.09 -0.13 5.92
N ILE A 163 4.73 0.33 4.84
CA ILE A 163 4.09 1.24 3.88
C ILE A 163 2.93 0.55 3.16
N ILE A 164 3.12 -0.69 2.69
CA ILE A 164 2.02 -1.46 2.06
C ILE A 164 0.89 -1.68 3.06
N ALA A 165 1.20 -2.09 4.30
CA ALA A 165 0.18 -2.31 5.33
C ALA A 165 -0.61 -1.03 5.66
N MET A 166 0.02 0.13 5.66
CA MET A 166 -0.64 1.43 5.89
C MET A 166 -1.43 1.93 4.67
N SER A 167 -1.03 1.53 3.45
CA SER A 167 -1.71 1.92 2.21
C SER A 167 -3.09 1.27 2.06
N ILE A 168 -3.23 -0.02 2.40
CA ILE A 168 -4.47 -0.80 2.27
C ILE A 168 -5.67 -0.09 2.93
N PRO A 169 -5.63 0.29 4.23
CA PRO A 169 -6.77 0.95 4.85
C PRO A 169 -7.02 2.36 4.29
N CYS A 170 -5.99 3.06 3.80
CA CYS A 170 -6.15 4.39 3.21
C CYS A 170 -6.85 4.31 1.85
N GLU A 171 -6.44 3.36 1.02
CA GLU A 171 -7.06 3.09 -0.29
C GLU A 171 -8.48 2.56 -0.13
N TRP A 172 -8.71 1.64 0.82
CA TRP A 172 -10.05 1.14 1.13
C TRP A 172 -10.99 2.25 1.59
N HIS A 173 -10.49 3.18 2.39
CA HIS A 173 -11.27 4.34 2.80
C HIS A 173 -11.59 5.24 1.61
N CYS A 174 -10.62 5.52 0.74
CA CYS A 174 -10.82 6.32 -0.47
C CYS A 174 -11.82 5.67 -1.43
N TYR A 175 -11.72 4.35 -1.62
CA TYR A 175 -12.65 3.57 -2.43
C TYR A 175 -14.08 3.68 -1.90
N ASN A 176 -14.29 3.47 -0.60
CA ASN A 176 -15.62 3.57 0.01
C ASN A 176 -16.21 4.98 -0.09
N VAL A 177 -15.40 6.02 0.12
CA VAL A 177 -15.86 7.41 -0.03
C VAL A 177 -16.28 7.67 -1.47
N MET A 178 -15.47 7.28 -2.46
CA MET A 178 -15.80 7.46 -3.88
C MET A 178 -17.03 6.65 -4.31
N HIS A 179 -17.19 5.42 -3.81
CA HIS A 179 -18.35 4.59 -4.11
C HIS A 179 -19.64 5.10 -3.44
N LEU A 180 -19.57 5.71 -2.26
CA LEU A 180 -20.76 6.25 -1.58
C LEU A 180 -21.29 7.54 -2.23
N LEU A 181 -20.49 8.20 -3.06
CA LEU A 181 -20.82 9.46 -3.71
C LEU A 181 -21.33 9.29 -5.15
N LEU A 182 -21.22 8.09 -5.70
CA LEU A 182 -21.55 7.72 -7.07
C LEU A 182 -22.79 6.84 -7.06
#